data_AF-A0A9J5Y8D0-F1
#
_entry.id   AF-A0A9J5Y8D0-F1
#
_cell.length_a   1.000
_cell.length_b   1.000
_cell.length_c   1.000
_cell.angle_alpha   90.00
_cell.angle_beta   90.00
_cell.angle_gamma   90.00
#
_symmetry.space_group_name_H-M   'P 1'
#
loop_
_entity.id
_entity.type
_entity.pdbx_description
1 polymer ?
#
loop_
_entity_poly.entity_id
_entity_poly.type
_entity_poly.pdbx_seq_one_letter_code
_entity_poly.pdbx_strand_id
1 'polypeptide(L)'
;MPSQNKPILRHPNVACLRSIIAKKRLNLGLIIEQEMAMKGAITAVLTPFQASTDALTARVMIFERGQGVTTEVTTLKAEVSELRKDVDHLKSTNFSSLFGTVEIPDDPSAEIPACAEVPPATTRDEIREDATNAEFDVETDEKQLKE
;
A
#
# COMPACT_ATOMS: atom_id res chain seq x y z
N MET A 1 46.30 26.03 -23.09
CA MET A 1 45.60 26.75 -22.01
C MET A 1 44.36 25.94 -21.63
N PRO A 2 44.38 25.15 -20.54
CA PRO A 2 43.20 24.41 -20.10
C PRO A 2 42.28 25.34 -19.32
N SER A 3 41.11 25.68 -19.89
CA SER A 3 40.09 26.46 -19.17
C SER A 3 39.54 25.60 -18.05
N GLN A 4 39.85 25.99 -16.81
CA GLN A 4 39.27 25.44 -15.61
C GLN A 4 37.77 25.77 -15.57
N ASN A 5 36.95 24.87 -16.08
CA ASN A 5 35.51 24.89 -15.85
C ASN A 5 35.29 24.64 -14.36
N LYS A 6 35.00 25.71 -13.60
CA LYS A 6 34.54 25.62 -12.21
C LYS A 6 33.34 24.67 -12.16
N PRO A 7 33.32 23.67 -11.26
CA PRO A 7 32.15 22.83 -11.09
C PRO A 7 30.99 23.73 -10.65
N ILE A 8 29.91 23.69 -11.42
CA ILE A 8 28.63 24.33 -11.11
C ILE A 8 28.30 23.92 -9.68
N LEU A 9 28.38 24.91 -8.77
CA LEU A 9 28.05 24.78 -7.37
C LEU A 9 26.67 24.12 -7.32
N ARG A 10 26.61 22.83 -6.98
CA ARG A 10 25.33 22.14 -6.85
C ARG A 10 24.63 22.77 -5.67
N HIS A 11 23.72 23.70 -5.97
CA HIS A 11 22.92 24.37 -4.96
C HIS A 11 22.22 23.26 -4.16
N PRO A 12 22.46 23.15 -2.84
CA PRO A 12 21.88 22.09 -2.01
C PRO A 12 20.35 21.99 -2.17
N ASN A 13 19.71 23.12 -2.49
CA ASN A 13 18.28 23.23 -2.79
C ASN A 13 17.83 22.35 -3.98
N VAL A 14 18.64 22.18 -5.02
CA VAL A 14 18.27 21.37 -6.19
C VAL A 14 18.31 19.87 -5.86
N ALA A 15 19.24 19.43 -5.01
CA ALA A 15 19.32 18.04 -4.56
C ALA A 15 18.15 17.69 -3.62
N CYS A 16 17.82 18.60 -2.69
CA CYS A 16 16.69 18.45 -1.77
C CYS A 16 15.35 18.31 -2.51
N LEU A 17 15.06 19.18 -3.47
CA LEU A 17 13.83 19.11 -4.27
C LEU A 17 13.69 17.79 -5.04
N ARG A 18 14.79 17.27 -5.61
CA ARG A 18 14.78 15.97 -6.29
C ARG A 18 14.43 14.83 -5.32
N SER A 19 14.96 14.87 -4.10
CA SER A 19 14.66 13.89 -3.06
C SER A 19 13.19 13.93 -2.64
N ILE A 20 12.62 15.14 -2.44
CA ILE A 20 11.20 15.31 -2.09
C ILE A 20 10.29 14.79 -3.21
N ILE A 21 10.58 15.12 -4.47
CA ILE A 21 9.80 14.65 -5.63
C ILE A 21 9.89 13.12 -5.75
N ALA A 22 11.07 12.53 -5.56
CA ALA A 22 11.25 11.08 -5.60
C ALA A 22 10.46 10.39 -4.47
N LYS A 23 10.52 10.91 -3.25
CA LYS A 23 9.77 10.38 -2.09
C LYS A 23 8.26 10.44 -2.31
N LYS A 24 7.73 11.58 -2.79
CA LYS A 24 6.30 11.71 -3.13
C LYS A 24 5.87 10.71 -4.22
N ARG A 25 6.72 10.48 -5.23
CA ARG A 25 6.46 9.49 -6.29
C ARG A 25 6.44 8.05 -5.78
N LEU A 26 7.40 7.68 -4.91
CA LEU A 26 7.44 6.35 -4.30
C LEU A 26 6.20 6.06 -3.45
N ASN A 27 5.77 7.04 -2.64
CA ASN A 27 4.56 6.90 -1.83
C ASN A 27 3.30 6.68 -2.68
N LEU A 28 3.13 7.43 -3.77
CA LEU A 28 1.98 7.25 -4.66
C LEU A 28 2.02 5.89 -5.39
N GLY A 29 3.20 5.45 -5.83
CA GLY A 29 3.38 4.14 -6.44
C GLY A 29 2.96 3.00 -5.50
N LEU A 30 3.41 3.05 -4.24
CA LEU A 30 3.08 2.05 -3.23
C LEU A 30 1.57 2.00 -2.92
N ILE A 31 0.90 3.15 -2.87
CA ILE A 31 -0.56 3.23 -2.65
C ILE A 31 -1.32 2.53 -3.78
N ILE A 32 -0.92 2.79 -5.04
CA ILE A 32 -1.55 2.16 -6.22
C ILE A 32 -1.33 0.65 -6.22
N GLU A 33 -0.12 0.20 -5.91
CA GLU A 33 0.19 -1.23 -5.80
C GLU A 33 -0.63 -1.91 -4.71
N GLN A 34 -0.76 -1.29 -3.54
CA GLN A 34 -1.55 -1.82 -2.43
C GLN A 34 -3.05 -1.87 -2.76
N GLU A 35 -3.59 -0.85 -3.42
CA GLU A 35 -4.99 -0.82 -3.87
C GLU A 35 -5.28 -1.97 -4.85
N MET A 36 -4.41 -2.15 -5.85
CA MET A 36 -4.54 -3.22 -6.83
C MET A 36 -4.40 -4.60 -6.20
N ALA A 37 -3.46 -4.78 -5.28
CA ALA A 37 -3.28 -6.03 -4.55
C ALA A 37 -4.50 -6.39 -3.70
N MET A 38 -5.07 -5.41 -2.97
CA MET A 38 -6.27 -5.63 -2.15
C MET A 38 -7.48 -5.97 -3.01
N LYS A 39 -7.68 -5.27 -4.13
CA LYS A 39 -8.76 -5.59 -5.09
C LYS A 39 -8.62 -7.00 -5.65
N GLY A 40 -7.39 -7.42 -5.96
CA GLY A 40 -7.07 -8.79 -6.36
C GLY A 40 -7.43 -9.80 -5.28
N ALA A 41 -7.04 -9.54 -4.03
CA ALA A 41 -7.33 -10.41 -2.89
C ALA A 41 -8.85 -10.56 -2.63
N ILE A 42 -9.60 -9.46 -2.67
CA ILE A 42 -11.07 -9.48 -2.52
C ILE A 42 -11.69 -10.32 -3.65
N THR A 43 -11.24 -10.14 -4.90
CA THR A 43 -11.73 -10.92 -6.04
C THR A 43 -11.43 -12.41 -5.87
N ALA A 44 -10.23 -12.75 -5.40
CA ALA A 44 -9.82 -14.13 -5.15
C ALA A 44 -10.68 -14.80 -4.07
N VAL A 45 -11.07 -14.07 -3.02
CA VAL A 45 -11.97 -14.56 -1.98
C VAL A 45 -13.40 -14.69 -2.51
N LEU A 46 -13.94 -13.72 -3.24
CA LEU A 46 -15.35 -13.74 -3.67
C LEU A 46 -15.64 -14.74 -4.81
N THR A 47 -14.65 -15.08 -5.62
CA THR A 47 -14.82 -16.03 -6.73
C THR A 47 -15.34 -17.41 -6.28
N PRO A 48 -14.74 -18.09 -5.29
CA PRO A 48 -15.27 -19.37 -4.79
C PRO A 48 -16.63 -19.23 -4.10
N PHE A 49 -16.93 -18.10 -3.46
CA PHE A 49 -18.27 -17.83 -2.91
C PHE A 49 -19.32 -17.77 -4.02
N GLN A 50 -19.03 -17.04 -5.11
CA GLN A 50 -19.92 -16.95 -6.27
C GLN A 50 -20.19 -18.33 -6.88
N ALA A 51 -19.14 -19.14 -7.09
CA ALA A 51 -19.28 -20.50 -7.60
C ALA A 51 -20.12 -21.39 -6.65
N SER A 52 -19.96 -21.23 -5.33
CA SER A 52 -20.74 -21.96 -4.34
C SER A 52 -22.22 -21.55 -4.34
N THR A 53 -22.52 -20.26 -4.48
CA THR A 53 -23.89 -19.73 -4.60
C THR A 53 -24.57 -20.23 -5.88
N ASP A 54 -23.86 -20.27 -7.01
CA ASP A 54 -24.38 -20.82 -8.26
C ASP A 54 -24.65 -22.33 -8.15
N ALA A 55 -23.73 -23.08 -7.53
CA ALA A 55 -23.93 -24.51 -7.27
C ALA A 55 -25.12 -24.76 -6.33
N LEU A 56 -25.28 -23.95 -5.28
CA LEU A 56 -26.41 -24.03 -4.37
C LEU A 56 -27.73 -23.72 -5.09
N THR A 57 -27.74 -22.68 -5.93
CA THR A 57 -28.89 -22.32 -6.78
C THR A 57 -29.31 -23.52 -7.66
N ALA A 58 -28.35 -24.17 -8.32
CA ALA A 58 -28.63 -25.34 -9.14
C ALA A 58 -29.21 -26.52 -8.33
N ARG A 59 -28.67 -26.77 -7.13
CA ARG A 59 -29.18 -27.82 -6.23
C ARG A 59 -30.61 -27.53 -5.78
N VAL A 60 -30.92 -26.28 -5.40
CA VAL A 60 -32.28 -25.86 -5.01
C VAL A 60 -33.27 -26.08 -6.16
N MET A 61 -32.90 -25.75 -7.40
CA MET A 61 -33.74 -26.02 -8.58
C MET A 61 -33.98 -27.52 -8.82
N ILE A 62 -32.98 -28.37 -8.60
CA ILE A 62 -33.13 -29.83 -8.71
C ILE A 62 -34.09 -30.34 -7.63
N PHE A 63 -33.96 -29.85 -6.39
CA PHE A 63 -34.86 -30.22 -5.28
C PHE A 63 -36.31 -29.79 -5.55
N GLU A 64 -36.53 -28.57 -6.02
CA GLU A 64 -37.85 -28.05 -6.38
C GLU A 64 -38.55 -28.90 -7.44
N ARG A 65 -37.78 -29.40 -8.43
CA ARG A 65 -38.32 -30.31 -9.46
C ARG A 65 -38.69 -31.68 -8.90
N GLY A 66 -37.92 -32.21 -7.94
CA GLY A 66 -38.11 -33.56 -7.40
C GLY A 66 -39.17 -33.67 -6.29
N GLN A 67 -39.23 -32.68 -5.40
CA GLN A 67 -40.14 -32.66 -4.25
C GLN A 67 -41.40 -31.81 -4.48
N GLY A 68 -41.42 -31.03 -5.57
CA GLY A 68 -42.46 -30.03 -5.83
C GLY A 68 -42.14 -28.70 -5.15
N VAL A 69 -43.00 -27.71 -5.41
CA VAL A 69 -42.86 -26.36 -4.85
C VAL A 69 -43.35 -26.37 -3.41
N THR A 70 -42.45 -26.61 -2.46
CA THR A 70 -42.72 -26.44 -1.03
C THR A 70 -42.41 -25.00 -0.60
N THR A 71 -43.03 -24.58 0.50
CA THR A 71 -42.76 -23.26 1.09
C THR A 71 -41.29 -23.11 1.48
N GLU A 72 -40.70 -24.15 2.06
CA GLU A 72 -39.31 -24.21 2.49
C GLU A 72 -38.33 -24.03 1.32
N VAL A 73 -38.53 -24.77 0.22
CA VAL A 73 -37.68 -24.67 -0.98
C VAL A 73 -37.82 -23.29 -1.63
N THR A 74 -39.03 -22.73 -1.63
CA THR A 74 -39.29 -21.37 -2.16
C THR A 74 -38.60 -20.31 -1.32
N THR A 75 -38.67 -20.40 0.02
CA THR A 75 -37.98 -19.50 0.94
C THR A 75 -36.46 -19.60 0.78
N LEU A 76 -35.90 -20.82 0.78
CA LEU A 76 -34.47 -21.03 0.59
C LEU A 76 -33.98 -20.47 -0.76
N LYS A 77 -34.76 -20.64 -1.83
CA LYS A 77 -34.46 -20.08 -3.16
C LYS A 77 -34.40 -18.55 -3.13
N ALA A 78 -35.32 -17.91 -2.41
CA ALA A 78 -35.31 -16.46 -2.23
C ALA A 78 -34.06 -16.01 -1.45
N GLU A 79 -33.72 -16.69 -0.35
CA GLU A 79 -32.51 -16.38 0.44
C GLU A 79 -31.21 -16.54 -0.35
N VAL A 80 -31.08 -17.61 -1.15
CA VAL A 80 -29.92 -17.80 -2.03
C VAL A 80 -29.85 -16.71 -3.10
N SER A 81 -31.01 -16.24 -3.59
CA SER A 81 -31.07 -15.11 -4.53
C SER A 81 -30.66 -13.80 -3.88
N GLU A 82 -31.02 -13.54 -2.62
CA GLU A 82 -30.56 -12.36 -1.88
C GLU A 82 -29.06 -12.43 -1.63
N LEU A 83 -28.54 -13.57 -1.16
CA LEU A 83 -27.10 -13.78 -0.95
C LEU A 83 -26.29 -13.52 -2.22
N ARG A 84 -26.81 -13.91 -3.40
CA ARG A 84 -26.15 -13.59 -4.67
C ARG A 84 -26.04 -12.09 -4.90
N LYS A 85 -27.09 -11.32 -4.61
CA LYS A 85 -27.08 -9.86 -4.73
C LYS A 85 -26.05 -9.24 -3.79
N ASP A 86 -25.93 -9.76 -2.58
CA ASP A 86 -24.95 -9.29 -1.60
C ASP A 86 -23.52 -9.55 -2.06
N VAL A 87 -23.24 -10.74 -2.60
CA VAL A 87 -21.92 -11.07 -3.16
C VAL A 87 -21.58 -10.16 -4.35
N ASP A 88 -22.54 -9.93 -5.25
CA ASP A 88 -22.35 -9.04 -6.41
C ASP A 88 -22.16 -7.58 -5.96
N HIS A 89 -22.92 -7.13 -4.95
CA HIS A 89 -22.76 -5.81 -4.35
C HIS A 89 -21.35 -5.64 -3.78
N LEU A 90 -20.89 -6.58 -2.96
CA LEU A 90 -19.57 -6.56 -2.33
C LEU A 90 -18.43 -6.54 -3.37
N LYS A 91 -18.60 -7.25 -4.49
CA LYS A 91 -17.66 -7.24 -5.62
C LYS A 91 -17.62 -5.89 -6.35
N SER A 92 -18.75 -5.20 -6.40
CA SER A 92 -18.89 -3.88 -7.03
C SER A 92 -18.51 -2.71 -6.12
N THR A 93 -18.41 -2.93 -4.80
CA THR A 93 -18.06 -1.89 -3.84
C THR A 93 -16.70 -1.31 -4.15
N ASN A 94 -16.64 0.02 -4.25
CA ASN A 94 -15.38 0.73 -4.40
C ASN A 94 -14.71 0.87 -3.02
N PHE A 95 -13.70 0.03 -2.77
CA PHE A 95 -12.92 0.07 -1.53
C PHE A 95 -11.90 1.22 -1.48
N SER A 96 -11.71 2.00 -2.55
CA SER A 96 -10.81 3.16 -2.54
C SER A 96 -11.24 4.22 -1.52
N SER A 97 -12.53 4.28 -1.16
CA SER A 97 -13.05 5.14 -0.08
C SER A 97 -12.47 4.78 1.30
N LEU A 98 -12.09 3.51 1.52
CA LEU A 98 -11.54 3.04 2.80
C LEU A 98 -10.15 3.64 3.09
N PHE A 99 -9.38 3.97 2.06
CA PHE A 99 -8.01 4.45 2.22
C PHE A 99 -7.90 5.93 2.58
N GLY A 100 -9.02 6.66 2.62
CA GLY A 100 -9.03 8.10 2.88
C GLY A 100 -8.35 8.89 1.76
N THR A 101 -8.83 10.10 1.53
CA THR A 101 -8.10 11.06 0.71
C THR A 101 -6.93 11.57 1.55
N VAL A 102 -5.70 11.16 1.25
CA VAL A 102 -4.52 11.85 1.80
C VAL A 102 -4.45 13.20 1.11
N GLU A 103 -5.11 14.20 1.68
CA GLU A 103 -4.79 15.60 1.39
C GLU A 103 -3.35 15.81 1.87
N ILE A 104 -2.40 15.81 0.93
CA ILE A 104 -1.07 16.33 1.21
C ILE A 104 -1.29 17.81 1.45
N PRO A 105 -1.11 18.34 2.68
CA PRO A 105 -1.25 19.76 2.89
C PRO A 105 -0.22 20.46 2.00
N ASP A 106 -0.68 21.39 1.16
CA ASP A 106 0.19 22.31 0.41
C ASP A 106 0.83 23.35 1.36
N ASP A 107 1.09 22.99 2.61
CA ASP A 107 1.72 23.87 3.57
C ASP A 107 3.24 23.87 3.35
N PRO A 108 3.84 24.97 2.83
CA PRO A 108 5.28 25.11 2.74
C PRO A 108 5.96 25.20 4.13
N SER A 109 5.20 25.24 5.23
CA SER A 109 5.71 25.41 6.60
C SER A 109 5.98 24.12 7.36
N ALA A 110 5.59 22.94 6.84
CA ALA A 110 5.93 21.66 7.46
C ALA A 110 7.39 21.30 7.14
N GLU A 111 8.29 21.96 7.89
CA GLU A 111 9.71 21.66 8.04
C GLU A 111 10.43 21.33 6.72
N ILE A 112 10.84 22.37 6.00
CA ILE A 112 12.16 22.32 5.36
C ILE A 112 13.11 21.90 6.50
N PRO A 113 13.71 20.70 6.48
CA PRO A 113 14.77 20.41 7.44
C PRO A 113 15.77 21.52 7.19
N ALA A 114 15.99 22.37 8.19
CA ALA A 114 17.02 23.39 8.12
C ALA A 114 18.29 22.63 7.72
N CYS A 115 18.62 22.70 6.43
CA CYS A 115 19.80 22.05 5.89
C CYS A 115 20.91 22.74 6.66
N ALA A 116 21.48 21.97 7.60
CA ALA A 116 22.34 22.42 8.68
C ALA A 116 23.07 23.70 8.28
N GLU A 117 22.86 24.76 9.07
CA GLU A 117 23.69 25.94 9.10
C GLU A 117 25.14 25.44 9.05
N VAL A 118 25.77 25.55 7.88
CA VAL A 118 27.18 25.23 7.75
C VAL A 118 27.87 26.30 8.60
N PRO A 119 28.51 25.94 9.73
CA PRO A 119 29.16 26.94 10.54
C PRO A 119 30.21 27.61 9.65
N PRO A 120 30.26 28.95 9.60
CA PRO A 120 31.20 29.66 8.76
C PRO A 120 32.61 29.17 9.11
N ALA A 121 33.32 28.71 8.08
CA ALA A 121 34.66 28.18 8.18
C ALA A 121 35.56 29.22 8.86
N THR A 122 35.76 29.05 10.17
CA THR A 122 36.82 29.72 10.89
C THR A 122 38.06 28.86 10.69
N THR A 123 38.95 29.35 9.84
CA THR A 123 40.30 28.82 9.67
C THR A 123 40.97 28.70 11.03
N ARG A 124 41.06 27.48 11.55
CA ARG A 124 42.02 27.12 12.59
C ARG A 124 42.58 25.75 12.29
N ASP A 125 43.79 25.79 11.78
CA ASP A 125 44.72 24.68 11.66
C ASP A 125 45.06 24.19 13.08
N GLU A 126 44.80 22.92 13.38
CA GLU A 126 45.39 22.16 14.51
C GLU A 126 44.97 20.67 14.44
N ILE A 127 45.78 19.88 13.72
CA ILE A 127 46.48 18.66 14.18
C ILE A 127 45.69 17.60 15.01
N ARG A 128 45.51 16.42 14.36
CA ARG A 128 45.85 15.03 14.81
C ARG A 128 44.83 14.13 15.56
N GLU A 129 44.68 12.92 14.99
CA GLU A 129 44.36 11.57 15.56
C GLU A 129 42.98 11.36 16.22
N ASP A 130 42.36 10.17 16.27
CA ASP A 130 42.54 8.80 15.75
C ASP A 130 41.26 8.03 16.17
N ALA A 131 40.90 6.96 15.43
CA ALA A 131 40.02 5.82 15.77
C ALA A 131 38.61 6.09 16.40
N THR A 132 37.54 5.32 16.17
CA THR A 132 37.36 3.87 16.00
C THR A 132 36.03 3.59 15.27
N ASN A 133 36.02 2.57 14.41
CA ASN A 133 34.82 1.89 13.93
C ASN A 133 33.94 1.41 15.10
N ALA A 134 32.66 1.75 15.09
CA ALA A 134 31.65 1.07 15.88
C ALA A 134 30.77 0.24 14.93
N GLU A 135 31.01 -1.07 15.01
CA GLU A 135 30.27 -2.18 14.42
C GLU A 135 28.84 -2.21 14.99
N PHE A 136 27.83 -2.43 14.14
CA PHE A 136 26.45 -2.71 14.60
C PHE A 136 26.11 -4.13 14.19
N ASP A 137 26.02 -5.01 15.18
CA ASP A 137 25.49 -6.37 15.03
C ASP A 137 23.97 -6.31 14.81
N VAL A 138 23.51 -6.96 13.73
CA VAL A 138 22.10 -7.29 13.51
C VAL A 138 21.88 -8.71 14.05
N GLU A 139 21.19 -8.80 15.18
CA GLU A 139 20.70 -10.05 15.73
C GLU A 139 19.28 -10.29 15.18
N THR A 140 19.14 -11.33 14.36
CA THR A 140 17.85 -11.82 13.86
C THR A 140 17.54 -13.11 14.62
N ASP A 141 16.54 -13.11 15.50
CA ASP A 141 16.03 -14.33 16.14
C ASP A 141 14.72 -14.76 15.47
N GLU A 142 14.81 -15.84 14.71
CA GLU A 142 13.67 -16.57 14.15
C GLU A 142 13.03 -17.45 15.24
N LYS A 143 11.76 -17.22 15.55
CA LYS A 143 10.98 -18.20 16.33
C LYS A 143 9.99 -18.95 15.45
N GLN A 144 10.37 -20.22 15.33
CA GLN A 144 9.75 -21.35 14.67
C GLN A 144 8.38 -21.73 15.26
N LEU A 145 7.45 -21.96 14.34
CA LEU A 145 6.52 -23.09 14.24
C LEU A 145 6.55 -24.13 15.39
N LYS A 146 5.44 -24.23 16.13
CA LYS A 146 4.89 -25.41 16.82
C LYS A 146 3.39 -25.13 17.02
N GLU A 147 2.42 -26.01 16.84
CA GLU A 147 2.24 -27.36 16.31
C GLU A 147 0.75 -27.45 15.96
#